data_AF-A0A924EPN7-F1
#
_entry.id   AF-A0A924EPN7-F1
#
_cell.length_a   1.000
_cell.length_b   1.000
_cell.length_c   1.000
_cell.angle_alpha   90.00
_cell.angle_beta   90.00
_cell.angle_gamma   90.00
#
_symmetry.space_group_name_H-M   'P 1'
#
loop_
_entity.id
_entity.type
_entity.pdbx_description
1 polymer ?
#
loop_
_entity_poly.entity_id
_entity_poly.type
_entity_poly.pdbx_seq_one_letter_code
_entity_poly.pdbx_strand_id
1 'polypeptide(L)'
;MNYLLTYCLYVAILSVLMGISTWKLFKKMGLNPIFAFIPFYNYYLVLKETKHPKWWFILSYLPIIGPIMMTVFHVFLMKHFGRKSVIQ
;
A
#
# COMPACT_ATOMS: atom_id res chain seq x y z
N MET A 1 25.48 -22.63 -9.30
CA MET A 1 25.40 -21.76 -8.11
C MET A 1 24.68 -20.44 -8.47
N ASN A 2 23.51 -20.51 -9.14
CA ASN A 2 22.88 -19.32 -9.76
C ASN A 2 21.62 -18.87 -9.01
N TYR A 3 21.31 -19.52 -7.88
CA TYR A 3 20.10 -19.29 -7.10
C TYR A 3 20.00 -17.82 -6.66
N LEU A 4 21.09 -17.21 -6.20
CA LEU A 4 21.09 -15.79 -5.80
C LEU A 4 20.65 -14.87 -6.95
N LEU A 5 21.16 -15.12 -8.16
CA LEU A 5 20.81 -14.32 -9.34
C LEU A 5 19.33 -14.49 -9.71
N THR A 6 18.84 -15.73 -9.68
CA THR A 6 17.43 -16.06 -9.93
C THR A 6 16.50 -15.41 -8.90
N TYR A 7 16.82 -15.51 -7.60
CA TYR A 7 16.03 -14.87 -6.53
C TYR A 7 16.03 -13.34 -6.67
N CYS A 8 17.18 -12.72 -6.94
CA CYS A 8 17.26 -11.28 -7.18
C CYS A 8 16.39 -10.83 -8.36
N LEU A 9 16.39 -11.60 -9.46
CA LEU A 9 15.52 -11.32 -10.61
C LEU A 9 14.04 -11.41 -10.25
N TYR A 10 13.61 -12.44 -9.52
CA TYR A 10 12.22 -12.56 -9.06
C TYR A 10 11.80 -11.39 -8.17
N VAL A 11 12.62 -11.03 -7.19
CA VAL A 11 12.34 -9.90 -6.29
C VAL A 11 12.29 -8.58 -7.05
N ALA A 12 13.18 -8.37 -8.02
CA ALA A 12 13.18 -7.17 -8.84
C ALA A 12 11.88 -7.05 -9.67
N ILE A 13 11.46 -8.14 -10.33
CA ILE A 13 10.22 -8.17 -11.12
C ILE A 13 9.00 -7.88 -10.23
N LEU A 14 8.91 -8.53 -9.07
CA LEU A 14 7.81 -8.30 -8.12
C LEU A 14 7.80 -6.86 -7.58
N SER A 15 8.97 -6.31 -7.27
CA SER A 15 9.11 -4.94 -6.76
C SER A 15 8.65 -3.91 -7.80
N VAL A 16 9.04 -4.08 -9.07
CA VAL A 16 8.59 -3.22 -10.17
C VAL A 16 7.06 -3.32 -10.36
N LEU A 17 6.51 -4.54 -10.33
CA LEU A 17 5.07 -4.75 -10.45
C LEU A 17 4.28 -4.07 -9.31
N MET A 18 4.74 -4.22 -8.06
CA MET A 18 4.13 -3.55 -6.90
C MET A 18 4.26 -2.03 -7.00
N GLY A 19 5.41 -1.52 -7.43
CA GLY A 19 5.65 -0.09 -7.63
C GLY A 19 4.69 0.52 -8.65
N ILE A 20 4.54 -0.11 -9.82
CA ILE A 20 3.61 0.34 -10.88
C ILE A 20 2.16 0.29 -10.40
N SER A 21 1.78 -0.76 -9.66
CA SER A 21 0.43 -0.90 -9.10
C SER A 21 0.11 0.24 -8.14
N THR A 22 1.03 0.55 -7.24
CA THR A 22 0.86 1.62 -6.24
C THR A 22 0.87 3.00 -6.90
N TRP A 23 1.72 3.22 -7.91
CA TRP A 23 1.74 4.44 -8.72
C TRP A 23 0.37 4.72 -9.36
N LYS A 24 -0.24 3.70 -9.98
CA LYS A 24 -1.57 3.82 -10.59
C LYS A 24 -2.66 4.10 -9.57
N LEU A 25 -2.59 3.49 -8.39
CA LEU A 25 -3.54 3.73 -7.29
C LEU A 25 -3.50 5.18 -6.82
N PHE A 26 -2.31 5.73 -6.57
CA PHE A 26 -2.16 7.13 -6.13
C PHE A 26 -2.62 8.12 -7.20
N LYS A 27 -2.27 7.86 -8.47
CA LYS A 27 -2.77 8.68 -9.59
C LYS A 27 -4.31 8.67 -9.66
N LYS A 28 -4.94 7.53 -9.37
CA LYS A 28 -6.41 7.39 -9.36
C LYS A 28 -7.08 8.13 -8.20
N MET A 29 -6.38 8.32 -7.08
CA MET A 29 -6.83 9.16 -5.95
C MET A 29 -6.64 10.66 -6.22
N GLY A 30 -6.05 11.06 -7.36
CA GLY A 30 -5.70 12.46 -7.64
C GLY A 30 -4.47 12.96 -6.86
N LEU A 31 -3.69 12.05 -6.27
CA LEU A 31 -2.47 12.35 -5.54
C LEU A 31 -1.25 12.26 -6.45
N ASN A 32 -0.17 12.97 -6.10
CA ASN A 32 1.10 12.81 -6.79
C ASN A 32 1.62 11.37 -6.55
N PRO A 33 1.81 10.57 -7.62
CA PRO A 33 2.20 9.17 -7.48
C PRO A 33 3.60 8.96 -6.89
N ILE A 34 4.45 9.98 -6.88
CA ILE A 34 5.74 9.94 -6.18
C ILE A 34 5.54 9.73 -4.67
N PHE A 35 4.46 10.27 -4.10
CA PHE A 35 4.15 10.10 -2.68
C PHE A 35 3.81 8.67 -2.28
N ALA A 36 3.54 7.78 -3.25
CA ALA A 36 3.37 6.35 -3.01
C ALA A 36 4.65 5.67 -2.49
N PHE A 37 5.81 6.19 -2.90
CA PHE A 37 7.13 5.62 -2.59
C PHE A 37 7.75 6.24 -1.34
N ILE A 38 7.17 7.32 -0.81
CA ILE A 38 7.62 7.93 0.43
C ILE A 38 7.03 7.12 1.59
N PRO A 39 7.87 6.38 2.36
CA PRO A 39 7.37 5.64 3.51
C PRO A 39 6.76 6.59 4.53
N PHE A 40 5.81 6.10 5.32
CA PHE A 40 5.00 6.84 6.29
C PHE A 40 3.98 7.80 5.65
N TYR A 41 4.42 8.64 4.72
CA TYR A 41 3.56 9.62 4.05
C TYR A 41 2.52 8.94 3.15
N ASN A 42 2.88 7.82 2.53
CA ASN A 42 1.96 6.99 1.76
C ASN A 42 0.72 6.58 2.57
N TYR A 43 0.89 6.04 3.79
CA TYR A 43 -0.22 5.62 4.65
C TYR A 43 -1.00 6.79 5.21
N TYR A 44 -0.32 7.90 5.54
CA TYR A 44 -0.99 9.13 5.93
C TYR A 44 -1.94 9.63 4.83
N LEU A 45 -1.49 9.64 3.57
CA LEU A 45 -2.30 10.04 2.44
C LEU A 45 -3.46 9.07 2.18
N VAL A 46 -3.21 7.76 2.26
CA VAL A 46 -4.27 6.75 2.15
C VAL A 46 -5.36 7.00 3.19
N LEU A 47 -4.99 7.23 4.46
CA LEU A 47 -5.93 7.54 5.53
C LEU A 47 -6.67 8.86 5.31
N LYS A 48 -5.98 9.89 4.79
CA LYS A 48 -6.58 11.18 4.44
C LYS A 48 -7.67 11.03 3.38
N GLU A 49 -7.38 10.34 2.28
CA GLU A 49 -8.33 10.16 1.16
C GLU A 49 -9.48 9.21 1.51
N THR A 50 -9.19 8.20 2.34
CA THR A 50 -10.21 7.26 2.84
C THR A 50 -11.01 7.82 4.04
N LYS A 51 -10.74 9.07 4.46
CA LYS A 51 -11.41 9.78 5.58
C LYS A 51 -11.31 9.04 6.93
N HIS A 52 -10.18 8.39 7.17
CA HIS A 52 -9.88 7.67 8.42
C HIS A 52 -8.91 8.45 9.33
N PRO A 53 -8.77 8.05 10.61
CA PRO A 53 -7.94 8.77 11.55
C PRO A 53 -6.47 8.70 11.14
N LYS A 54 -5.85 9.85 10.89
CA LYS A 54 -4.48 9.92 10.33
C LYS A 54 -3.45 9.26 11.25
N TRP A 55 -3.63 9.34 12.57
CA TRP A 55 -2.72 8.74 13.56
C TRP A 55 -2.57 7.22 13.44
N TRP A 56 -3.46 6.53 12.71
CA TRP A 56 -3.37 5.10 12.46
C TRP A 56 -2.13 4.70 11.66
N PHE A 57 -1.49 5.61 10.92
CA PHE A 57 -0.20 5.30 10.27
C PHE A 57 0.89 4.95 11.29
N ILE A 58 0.80 5.42 12.53
CA ILE A 58 1.78 5.11 13.59
C ILE A 58 1.61 3.65 14.03
N LEU A 59 0.38 3.16 14.08
CA LEU A 59 0.06 1.77 14.43
C LEU A 59 0.64 0.78 13.40
N SER A 60 0.81 1.20 12.15
CA SER A 60 1.37 0.35 11.10
C SER A 60 2.86 0.01 11.33
N TYR A 61 3.51 0.69 12.27
CA TYR A 61 4.93 0.50 12.59
C TYR A 61 5.19 -0.44 13.78
N LEU A 62 4.15 -0.83 14.51
CA LEU A 62 4.28 -1.82 15.59
C LEU A 62 4.43 -3.23 14.98
N PRO A 63 5.32 -4.10 15.47
CA PRO A 63 5.61 -5.38 14.82
C PRO A 63 4.42 -6.33 14.72
N ILE A 64 3.51 -6.30 15.70
CA ILE A 64 2.33 -7.16 15.75
C ILE A 64 1.13 -6.51 15.06
N ILE A 65 0.88 -5.24 15.39
CA ILE A 65 -0.28 -4.49 14.88
C ILE A 65 -0.05 -4.02 13.44
N GLY A 66 1.21 -3.81 13.05
CA GLY A 66 1.63 -3.30 11.76
C GLY A 66 1.08 -4.08 10.58
N PRO A 67 1.36 -5.40 10.49
CA PRO A 67 0.81 -6.26 9.45
C PRO A 67 -0.72 -6.22 9.36
N ILE A 68 -1.40 -6.15 10.51
CA ILE A 68 -2.87 -6.04 10.57
C ILE A 68 -3.31 -4.72 9.94
N MET A 69 -2.69 -3.62 10.34
CA MET A 69 -3.00 -2.28 9.83
C MET A 69 -2.74 -2.16 8.33
N MET A 70 -1.70 -2.81 7.79
CA MET A 70 -1.46 -2.85 6.35
C MET A 70 -2.66 -3.47 5.62
N THR A 71 -3.16 -4.61 6.09
CA THR A 71 -4.36 -5.25 5.50
C THR A 71 -5.59 -4.34 5.63
N VAL A 72 -5.78 -3.69 6.77
CA VAL A 72 -6.89 -2.73 7.00
C VAL A 72 -6.83 -1.57 6.00
N PHE A 73 -5.65 -0.99 5.75
CA PHE A 73 -5.48 0.08 4.78
C PHE A 73 -5.82 -0.36 3.34
N HIS A 74 -5.48 -1.60 2.97
CA HIS A 74 -5.91 -2.16 1.68
C HIS A 74 -7.43 -2.30 1.60
N VAL A 75 -8.09 -2.72 2.69
CA VAL A 75 -9.56 -2.78 2.75
C VAL A 75 -10.18 -1.38 2.59
N PHE A 76 -9.61 -0.36 3.22
CA PHE A 76 -10.07 1.02 3.06
C PHE A 76 -9.91 1.52 1.63
N LEU A 77 -8.77 1.23 0.99
CA LEU A 77 -8.56 1.53 -0.44
C LEU A 77 -9.57 0.80 -1.33
N MET A 78 -9.82 -0.48 -1.09
CA MET A 78 -10.82 -1.25 -1.85
C MET A 78 -12.22 -0.65 -1.73
N LYS A 79 -12.64 -0.30 -0.51
CA LYS A 79 -13.92 0.37 -0.24
C LYS A 79 -14.00 1.74 -0.92
N HIS A 80 -12.93 2.53 -0.85
CA HIS A 80 -12.86 3.86 -1.46
C HIS A 80 -12.99 3.80 -2.99
N PHE A 81 -12.40 2.79 -3.65
CA PHE A 81 -12.56 2.58 -5.08
C PHE A 81 -13.86 1.87 -5.49
N GLY A 82 -14.82 1.72 -4.58
CA GLY A 82 -16.13 1.13 -4.88
C GLY A 82 -16.11 -0.38 -5.11
N ARG A 83 -15.01 -1.08 -4.77
CA ARG A 83 -15.00 -2.54 -4.75
C ARG A 83 -15.71 -2.99 -3.47
N LYS A 84 -16.99 -3.33 -3.60
CA LYS A 84 -17.75 -3.93 -2.52
C LYS A 84 -17.10 -5.28 -2.16
N SER A 85 -16.73 -5.43 -0.90
CA SER A 85 -16.44 -6.73 -0.29
C SER A 85 -17.59 -7.68 -0.61
N VAL A 86 -17.28 -8.87 -1.12
CA VAL A 86 -18.28 -9.93 -1.42
C VAL A 86 -18.93 -10.48 -0.14
N ILE A 87 -18.40 -10.11 1.03
CA ILE A 87 -18.97 -10.46 2.32
C ILE A 87 -19.74 -9.24 2.81
N GLN A 88 -21.07 -9.31 2.63
CA GLN A 88 -22.08 -8.45 3.24
C GLN A 88 -22.36 -8.94 4.66
#